data_AF-A0A356M778-F1
#
_entry.id   AF-A0A356M778-F1
#
_cell.length_a   1.000
_cell.length_b   1.000
_cell.length_c   1.000
_cell.angle_alpha   90.00
_cell.angle_beta   90.00
_cell.angle_gamma   90.00
#
_symmetry.space_group_name_H-M   'P 1'
#
loop_
_entity.id
_entity.type
_entity.pdbx_description
1 polymer ?
#
loop_
_entity_poly.entity_id
_entity_poly.type
_entity_poly.pdbx_seq_one_letter_code
_entity_poly.pdbx_strand_id
1 'polypeptide(L)'
;MADLLGGIFNALISAFGIVTLIFALNERFNPQAPESGKAAAGKWQPSQLPARPASGLQIKWGDPIAAIVFLVIFLVIINLNLDLIGLYLADGESLRIVPLLSDYFRQFIPWISLSLVLAILIEGVKLFTGRWTIPLVIGSLAQKTLSLIISLQLFADARLFSADFISEMQLIFFSADKTLAADFAVQTCRVLRIIAIAGFVIDVLTLGWKTIRIAMIKADKPIKFTEV
;
A
#
# COMPACT_ATOMS: atom_id res chain seq x y z
N MET A 1 22.78 -14.51 13.41
CA MET A 1 23.07 -13.05 13.31
C MET A 1 23.57 -12.66 11.94
N ALA A 2 24.56 -13.37 11.35
CA ALA A 2 25.04 -13.09 9.99
C ALA A 2 23.93 -13.20 8.91
N ASP A 3 23.05 -14.20 8.99
CA ASP A 3 21.97 -14.38 8.00
C ASP A 3 20.90 -13.29 8.08
N LEU A 4 20.64 -12.77 9.28
CA LEU A 4 19.69 -11.70 9.52
C LEU A 4 20.21 -10.37 8.96
N LEU A 5 21.52 -10.11 9.17
CA LEU A 5 22.21 -8.97 8.57
C LEU A 5 22.30 -9.08 7.05
N GLY A 6 22.54 -10.28 6.51
CA GLY A 6 22.55 -10.55 5.07
C GLY A 6 21.17 -10.33 4.42
N GLY A 7 20.10 -10.80 5.08
CA GLY A 7 18.73 -10.58 4.63
C GLY A 7 18.33 -9.10 4.62
N ILE A 8 18.66 -8.36 5.68
CA ILE A 8 18.43 -6.91 5.76
C ILE A 8 19.23 -6.18 4.68
N PHE A 9 20.49 -6.52 4.49
CA PHE A 9 21.34 -5.89 3.48
C PHE A 9 20.82 -6.11 2.05
N ASN A 10 20.38 -7.33 1.73
CA ASN A 10 19.80 -7.64 0.44
C ASN A 10 18.46 -6.91 0.20
N ALA A 11 17.62 -6.83 1.24
CA ALA A 11 16.37 -6.09 1.19
C ALA A 11 16.60 -4.59 0.95
N LEU A 12 17.60 -4.00 1.61
CA LEU A 12 17.99 -2.60 1.41
C LEU A 12 18.50 -2.33 -0.01
N ILE A 13 19.33 -3.22 -0.57
CA ILE A 13 19.83 -3.09 -1.95
C ILE A 13 18.68 -3.21 -2.95
N SER A 14 17.76 -4.16 -2.75
CA SER A 14 16.61 -4.33 -3.63
C SER A 14 15.65 -3.14 -3.57
N ALA A 15 15.36 -2.62 -2.37
CA ALA A 15 14.55 -1.42 -2.19
C ALA A 15 15.20 -0.20 -2.85
N PHE A 16 16.51 -0.01 -2.65
CA PHE A 16 17.25 1.07 -3.29
C PHE A 16 17.24 0.94 -4.81
N GLY A 17 17.50 -0.27 -5.33
CA GLY A 17 17.50 -0.56 -6.77
C GLY A 17 16.14 -0.28 -7.43
N ILE A 18 15.03 -0.66 -6.78
CA ILE A 18 13.69 -0.37 -7.29
C ILE A 18 13.43 1.13 -7.29
N VAL A 19 13.77 1.85 -6.22
CA VAL A 19 13.59 3.32 -6.13
C VAL A 19 14.44 4.03 -7.20
N THR A 20 15.70 3.65 -7.36
CA THR A 20 16.59 4.21 -8.40
C THR A 20 16.09 3.89 -9.79
N LEU A 21 15.64 2.67 -10.05
CA LEU A 21 15.06 2.27 -11.34
C LEU A 21 13.82 3.11 -11.66
N ILE A 22 12.96 3.33 -10.66
CA ILE A 22 11.78 4.19 -10.79
C ILE A 22 12.18 5.62 -11.18
N PHE A 23 13.20 6.21 -10.53
CA PHE A 23 13.71 7.54 -10.91
C PHE A 23 14.41 7.57 -12.28
N ALA A 24 15.18 6.54 -12.64
CA ALA A 24 15.89 6.45 -13.91
C ALA A 24 14.94 6.26 -15.11
N LEU A 25 13.91 5.42 -14.94
CA LEU A 25 12.82 5.31 -15.92
C LEU A 25 12.05 6.64 -16.03
N ASN A 26 11.86 7.35 -14.91
CA ASN A 26 11.26 8.68 -14.94
C ASN A 26 12.08 9.70 -15.74
N GLU A 27 13.39 9.76 -15.58
CA GLU A 27 14.24 10.66 -16.39
C GLU A 27 14.16 10.34 -17.89
N ARG A 28 14.11 9.05 -18.23
CA ARG A 28 14.15 8.61 -19.63
C ARG A 28 12.81 8.74 -20.38
N PHE A 29 11.68 8.62 -19.69
CA PHE A 29 10.36 8.55 -20.32
C PHE A 29 9.47 9.77 -20.05
N ASN A 30 9.94 10.77 -19.29
CA ASN A 30 9.16 11.97 -18.97
C ASN A 30 9.60 13.20 -19.79
N PRO A 31 8.96 13.50 -20.94
CA PRO A 31 9.24 14.68 -21.74
C PRO A 31 8.79 16.01 -21.09
N GLN A 32 8.17 15.97 -19.91
CA GLN A 32 7.71 17.13 -19.13
C GLN A 32 8.44 17.26 -17.79
N ALA A 33 9.50 16.47 -17.54
CA ALA A 33 10.39 16.74 -16.43
C ALA A 33 10.83 18.21 -16.54
N PRO A 34 10.63 19.04 -15.50
CA PRO A 34 11.22 20.36 -15.51
C PRO A 34 12.70 20.12 -15.77
N GLU A 35 13.27 20.72 -16.82
CA GLU A 35 14.71 20.88 -16.88
C GLU A 35 15.07 21.76 -15.68
N SER A 36 15.21 21.15 -14.50
CA SER A 36 15.60 21.80 -13.27
C SER A 36 17.04 22.24 -13.46
N GLY A 37 17.22 23.40 -14.09
CA GLY A 37 18.53 23.96 -14.39
C GLY A 37 18.68 24.64 -15.74
N LYS A 38 17.79 24.44 -16.72
CA LYS A 38 17.82 25.25 -17.95
C LYS A 38 16.76 26.32 -17.88
N ALA A 39 17.09 27.38 -17.14
CA ALA A 39 16.43 28.66 -17.35
C ALA A 39 16.53 28.96 -18.85
N ALA A 40 15.39 28.97 -19.54
CA ALA A 40 15.31 29.54 -20.88
C ALA A 40 15.97 30.92 -20.82
N ALA A 41 16.93 31.17 -21.70
CA ALA A 41 17.75 32.38 -21.74
C ALA A 41 16.98 33.67 -22.12
N GLY A 42 15.70 33.76 -21.73
CA GLY A 42 14.83 34.90 -21.95
C GLY A 42 14.39 35.53 -20.64
N LYS A 43 14.36 36.86 -20.59
CA LYS A 43 13.83 37.65 -19.47
C LYS A 43 12.38 37.21 -19.19
N TRP A 44 12.19 36.49 -18.10
CA TRP A 44 10.88 36.07 -17.61
C TRP A 44 9.98 37.29 -17.34
N GLN A 45 8.75 37.28 -17.84
CA GLN A 45 7.76 38.35 -17.62
C GLN A 45 6.56 37.81 -16.83
N PRO A 46 5.98 38.57 -15.86
CA PRO A 46 4.85 38.12 -15.04
C PRO A 46 3.59 37.71 -15.81
N SER A 47 3.41 38.23 -17.03
CA SER A 47 2.33 37.87 -17.95
C SER A 47 2.48 36.47 -18.58
N GLN A 48 3.67 35.86 -18.49
CA GLN A 48 3.95 34.51 -18.97
C GLN A 48 3.58 33.43 -17.94
N LEU A 49 2.91 33.79 -16.84
CA LEU A 49 2.41 32.82 -15.88
C LEU A 49 1.40 31.90 -16.60
N PRO A 50 1.67 30.59 -16.75
CA PRO A 50 0.67 29.68 -17.28
C PRO A 50 -0.56 29.72 -16.37
N ALA A 51 -1.75 29.74 -16.98
CA ALA A 51 -3.01 29.68 -16.25
C ALA A 51 -2.95 28.56 -15.21
N ARG A 52 -3.28 28.89 -13.96
CA ARG A 52 -3.16 27.97 -12.82
C ARG A 52 -3.87 26.65 -13.19
N PRO A 53 -3.16 25.51 -13.28
CA PRO A 53 -3.83 24.24 -13.51
C PRO A 53 -4.84 24.04 -12.37
N ALA A 54 -6.07 23.59 -12.71
CA ALA A 54 -7.15 23.42 -11.75
C ALA A 54 -6.63 22.67 -10.51
N SER A 55 -6.53 23.37 -9.38
CA SER A 55 -5.82 22.95 -8.16
C SER A 55 -6.36 21.64 -7.55
N GLY A 56 -7.56 21.22 -7.96
CA GLY A 56 -8.25 20.05 -7.45
C GLY A 56 -7.77 18.69 -7.97
N LEU A 57 -6.97 18.65 -9.04
CA LEU A 57 -6.42 17.41 -9.60
C LEU A 57 -4.94 17.20 -9.26
N GLN A 58 -4.28 18.21 -8.69
CA GLN A 58 -2.89 18.10 -8.29
C GLN A 58 -2.74 17.16 -7.09
N ILE A 59 -1.80 16.23 -7.22
CA ILE A 59 -1.39 15.34 -6.15
C ILE A 59 -0.33 16.09 -5.34
N LYS A 60 -0.56 16.25 -4.02
CA LYS A 60 0.47 16.79 -3.13
C LYS A 60 1.58 15.77 -3.00
N TRP A 61 2.82 16.19 -3.20
CA TRP A 61 3.99 15.31 -3.22
C TRP A 61 4.17 14.55 -1.89
N GLY A 62 3.74 15.13 -0.76
CA GLY A 62 3.82 14.48 0.55
C GLY A 62 2.95 13.23 0.70
N ASP A 63 1.78 13.18 0.06
CA ASP A 63 0.83 12.09 0.29
C ASP A 63 1.33 10.75 -0.30
N PRO A 64 1.79 10.67 -1.56
CA PRO A 64 2.31 9.42 -2.10
C PRO A 64 3.68 9.04 -1.50
N ILE A 65 4.53 10.00 -1.12
CA ILE A 65 5.80 9.70 -0.45
C ILE A 65 5.55 9.00 0.89
N ALA A 66 4.67 9.55 1.72
CA ALA A 66 4.30 8.93 2.98
C ALA A 66 3.72 7.53 2.76
N ALA A 67 2.83 7.37 1.76
CA ALA A 67 2.26 6.08 1.41
C ALA A 67 3.34 5.05 1.02
N ILE A 68 4.30 5.43 0.17
CA ILE A 68 5.42 4.55 -0.23
C ILE A 68 6.24 4.13 1.00
N VAL A 69 6.59 5.07 1.88
CA VAL A 69 7.36 4.76 3.10
C VAL A 69 6.63 3.73 3.96
N PHE A 70 5.33 3.94 4.23
CA PHE A 70 4.54 2.97 5.01
C PHE A 70 4.41 1.61 4.31
N LEU A 71 4.20 1.59 2.99
CA LEU A 71 4.12 0.35 2.23
C LEU A 71 5.43 -0.43 2.25
N VAL A 72 6.58 0.25 2.13
CA VAL A 72 7.91 -0.38 2.21
C VAL A 72 8.16 -0.93 3.61
N ILE A 73 7.85 -0.17 4.66
CA ILE A 73 7.98 -0.65 6.05
C ILE A 73 7.14 -1.91 6.25
N PHE A 74 5.88 -1.89 5.79
CA PHE A 74 4.99 -3.04 5.92
C PHE A 74 5.47 -4.24 5.10
N LEU A 75 5.98 -4.02 3.89
CA LEU A 75 6.60 -5.05 3.06
C LEU A 75 7.80 -5.70 3.75
N VAL A 76 8.63 -4.92 4.43
CA VAL A 76 9.76 -5.45 5.21
C VAL A 76 9.23 -6.26 6.38
N ILE A 77 8.32 -5.71 7.19
CA ILE A 77 7.76 -6.38 8.39
C ILE A 77 7.12 -7.72 8.02
N ILE A 78 6.35 -7.78 6.94
CA ILE A 78 5.64 -9.01 6.56
C ILE A 78 6.58 -10.13 6.06
N ASN A 79 7.77 -9.75 5.59
CA ASN A 79 8.81 -10.69 5.16
C ASN A 79 9.83 -11.00 6.27
N LEU A 80 9.76 -10.33 7.42
CA LEU A 80 10.51 -10.70 8.60
C LEU A 80 9.92 -11.95 9.25
N ASN A 81 10.65 -12.52 10.23
CA ASN A 81 10.17 -13.68 10.94
C ASN A 81 8.94 -13.33 11.81
N LEU A 82 7.76 -13.71 11.32
CA LEU A 82 6.48 -13.49 12.00
C LEU A 82 6.35 -14.26 13.32
N ASP A 83 7.23 -15.24 13.59
CA ASP A 83 7.27 -15.93 14.89
C ASP A 83 7.67 -14.99 16.04
N LEU A 84 8.23 -13.82 15.74
CA LEU A 84 8.51 -12.77 16.73
C LEU A 84 7.26 -11.98 17.13
N ILE A 85 6.16 -12.10 16.38
CA ILE A 85 4.90 -11.43 16.65
C ILE A 85 3.97 -12.44 17.32
N GLY A 86 3.79 -12.27 18.63
CA GLY A 86 3.09 -13.28 19.42
C GLY A 86 3.01 -12.92 20.90
N LEU A 87 2.61 -13.91 21.69
CA LEU A 87 2.58 -13.78 23.14
C LEU A 87 3.95 -14.10 23.70
N TYR A 88 4.41 -13.25 24.59
CA TYR A 88 5.65 -13.45 25.34
C TYR A 88 5.28 -13.97 26.73
N LEU A 89 5.56 -15.25 26.96
CA LEU A 89 5.26 -15.94 28.21
C LEU A 89 6.56 -16.22 28.95
N ALA A 90 6.56 -15.95 30.25
CA ALA A 90 7.65 -16.35 31.12
C ALA A 90 7.56 -17.86 31.38
N ASP A 91 8.60 -18.59 31.04
CA ASP A 91 8.76 -20.02 31.29
C ASP A 91 10.00 -20.23 32.15
N GLY A 92 9.81 -20.10 33.47
CA GLY A 92 10.89 -20.08 34.46
C GLY A 92 11.83 -18.89 34.25
N GLU A 93 13.11 -19.18 33.95
CA GLU A 93 14.13 -18.18 33.63
C GLU A 93 14.19 -17.80 32.14
N SER A 94 13.36 -18.43 31.29
CA SER A 94 13.37 -18.24 29.83
C SER A 94 12.09 -17.56 29.33
N LEU A 95 12.19 -16.89 28.18
CA LEU A 95 11.04 -16.32 27.47
C LEU A 95 10.61 -17.27 26.36
N ARG A 96 9.38 -17.79 26.44
CA ARG A 96 8.73 -18.55 25.37
C ARG A 96 7.87 -17.60 24.55
N ILE A 97 8.10 -17.60 23.22
CA ILE A 97 7.29 -16.81 22.28
C ILE A 97 6.30 -17.76 21.61
N VAL A 98 5.01 -17.42 21.68
CA VAL A 98 3.94 -18.17 21.02
C VAL A 98 3.46 -17.36 19.81
N PRO A 99 3.76 -17.81 18.57
CA PRO A 99 3.45 -17.07 17.36
C PRO A 99 1.96 -16.79 17.21
N LEU A 100 1.58 -15.56 16.87
CA LEU A 100 0.19 -15.19 16.63
C LEU A 100 -0.36 -15.85 15.36
N LEU A 101 0.43 -15.82 14.29
CA LEU A 101 0.02 -16.20 12.94
C LEU A 101 0.47 -17.62 12.63
N SER A 102 -0.40 -18.39 11.97
CA SER A 102 -0.08 -19.77 11.59
C SER A 102 0.64 -19.87 10.24
N ASP A 103 1.03 -21.09 9.87
CA ASP A 103 1.55 -21.39 8.53
C ASP A 103 0.55 -21.11 7.41
N TYR A 104 -0.75 -21.09 7.70
CA TYR A 104 -1.77 -20.67 6.73
C TYR A 104 -1.53 -19.22 6.28
N PHE A 105 -1.19 -18.32 7.21
CA PHE A 105 -0.85 -16.93 6.87
C PHE A 105 0.38 -16.86 5.96
N ARG A 106 1.39 -17.70 6.21
CA ARG A 106 2.65 -17.70 5.46
C ARG A 106 2.47 -17.96 3.97
N GLN A 107 1.47 -18.77 3.61
CA GLN A 107 1.11 -19.04 2.21
C GLN A 107 0.64 -17.79 1.46
N PHE A 108 0.12 -16.78 2.17
CA PHE A 108 -0.34 -15.52 1.58
C PHE A 108 0.76 -14.44 1.52
N ILE A 109 1.91 -14.61 2.18
CA ILE A 109 2.99 -13.63 2.17
C ILE A 109 3.43 -13.24 0.74
N PRO A 110 3.61 -14.17 -0.22
CA PRO A 110 3.97 -13.81 -1.59
C PRO A 110 2.90 -12.95 -2.27
N TRP A 111 1.62 -13.27 -2.06
CA TRP A 111 0.49 -12.55 -2.64
C TRP A 111 0.33 -11.14 -2.04
N ILE A 112 0.48 -11.04 -0.70
CA ILE A 112 0.49 -9.76 0.00
C ILE A 112 1.66 -8.90 -0.49
N SER A 113 2.86 -9.48 -0.58
CA SER A 113 4.05 -8.79 -1.07
C SER A 113 3.88 -8.29 -2.50
N LEU A 114 3.30 -9.10 -3.39
CA LEU A 114 2.97 -8.70 -4.76
C LEU A 114 2.00 -7.50 -4.77
N SER A 115 0.93 -7.55 -3.97
CA SER A 115 -0.03 -6.44 -3.87
C SER A 115 0.62 -5.15 -3.36
N LEU A 116 1.52 -5.25 -2.37
CA LEU A 116 2.26 -4.11 -1.82
C LEU A 116 3.23 -3.51 -2.84
N VAL A 117 3.96 -4.34 -3.58
CA VAL A 117 4.86 -3.87 -4.66
C VAL A 117 4.04 -3.14 -5.73
N LEU A 118 2.89 -3.69 -6.15
CA LEU A 118 2.00 -3.01 -7.09
C LEU A 118 1.49 -1.67 -6.54
N ALA A 119 1.14 -1.60 -5.25
CA ALA A 119 0.74 -0.35 -4.60
C ALA A 119 1.88 0.68 -4.62
N ILE A 120 3.11 0.28 -4.28
CA ILE A 120 4.30 1.14 -4.32
C ILE A 120 4.52 1.68 -5.73
N LEU A 121 4.42 0.83 -6.76
CA LEU A 121 4.58 1.24 -8.15
C LEU A 121 3.53 2.28 -8.55
N ILE A 122 2.26 2.09 -8.16
CA ILE A 122 1.17 3.03 -8.45
C ILE A 122 1.39 4.37 -7.72
N GLU A 123 1.79 4.35 -6.46
CA GLU A 123 2.14 5.57 -5.71
C GLU A 123 3.35 6.27 -6.32
N GLY A 124 4.34 5.51 -6.82
CA GLY A 124 5.44 6.04 -7.62
C GLY A 124 4.94 6.79 -8.84
N VAL A 125 4.06 6.18 -9.65
CA VAL A 125 3.46 6.83 -10.82
C VAL A 125 2.66 8.09 -10.44
N LYS A 126 2.00 8.13 -9.28
CA LYS A 126 1.32 9.35 -8.76
C LYS A 126 2.30 10.49 -8.50
N LEU A 127 3.50 10.21 -7.98
CA LEU A 127 4.54 11.22 -7.80
C LEU A 127 4.98 11.83 -9.14
N PHE A 128 5.17 10.99 -10.16
CA PHE A 128 5.64 11.47 -11.46
C PHE A 128 4.58 12.25 -12.23
N THR A 129 3.35 11.73 -12.26
CA THR A 129 2.26 12.37 -13.01
C THR A 129 1.78 13.65 -12.33
N GLY A 130 1.85 13.70 -10.99
CA GLY A 130 1.40 14.84 -10.18
C GLY A 130 -0.08 15.19 -10.36
N ARG A 131 -0.83 14.39 -11.10
CA ARG A 131 -2.21 14.59 -11.52
C ARG A 131 -2.90 13.25 -11.70
N TRP A 132 -4.18 13.18 -11.35
CA TRP A 132 -4.97 11.99 -11.61
C TRP A 132 -5.27 11.85 -13.11
N THR A 133 -4.90 10.71 -13.69
CA THR A 133 -5.24 10.31 -15.07
C THR A 133 -6.12 9.06 -15.05
N ILE A 134 -6.87 8.81 -16.14
CA ILE A 134 -7.75 7.62 -16.21
C ILE A 134 -6.97 6.31 -16.03
N PRO A 135 -5.79 6.09 -16.66
CA PRO A 135 -4.99 4.89 -16.42
C PRO A 135 -4.59 4.73 -14.95
N LEU A 136 -4.29 5.83 -14.26
CA LEU A 136 -3.91 5.81 -12.85
C LEU A 136 -5.08 5.44 -11.93
N VAL A 137 -6.29 5.91 -12.26
CA VAL A 137 -7.52 5.51 -11.58
C VAL A 137 -7.77 4.02 -11.75
N ILE A 138 -7.67 3.51 -12.99
CA ILE A 138 -7.89 2.09 -13.30
C ILE A 138 -6.86 1.22 -12.59
N GLY A 139 -5.57 1.59 -12.65
CA GLY A 139 -4.51 0.87 -11.95
C GLY A 139 -4.71 0.86 -10.43
N SER A 140 -5.09 2.00 -9.85
CA SER A 140 -5.41 2.10 -8.41
C SER A 140 -6.60 1.22 -8.04
N LEU A 141 -7.64 1.17 -8.88
CA LEU A 141 -8.80 0.32 -8.65
C LEU A 141 -8.43 -1.16 -8.72
N ALA A 142 -7.67 -1.58 -9.74
CA ALA A 142 -7.22 -2.95 -9.92
C ALA A 142 -6.36 -3.42 -8.73
N GLN A 143 -5.42 -2.60 -8.26
CA GLN A 143 -4.62 -2.91 -7.08
C GLN A 143 -5.46 -3.06 -5.82
N LYS A 144 -6.45 -2.18 -5.61
CA LYS A 144 -7.36 -2.28 -4.46
C LYS A 144 -8.26 -3.51 -4.52
N THR A 145 -8.74 -3.88 -5.71
CA THR A 145 -9.50 -5.11 -5.92
C THR A 145 -8.65 -6.35 -5.63
N LEU A 146 -7.40 -6.38 -6.09
CA LEU A 146 -6.45 -7.45 -5.76
C LEU A 146 -6.25 -7.55 -4.24
N SER A 147 -6.03 -6.41 -3.57
CA SER A 147 -5.87 -6.35 -2.12
C SER A 147 -7.11 -6.86 -1.37
N LEU A 148 -8.31 -6.55 -1.86
CA LEU A 148 -9.56 -7.07 -1.30
C LEU A 148 -9.66 -8.59 -1.45
N ILE A 149 -9.39 -9.13 -2.65
CA ILE A 149 -9.46 -10.57 -2.92
C ILE A 149 -8.52 -11.33 -1.96
N ILE A 150 -7.28 -10.87 -1.82
CA ILE A 150 -6.31 -11.45 -0.88
C ILE A 150 -6.84 -11.39 0.55
N SER A 151 -7.36 -10.24 0.98
CA SER A 151 -7.89 -10.06 2.34
C SER A 151 -9.09 -10.97 2.62
N LEU A 152 -10.00 -11.14 1.66
CA LEU A 152 -11.17 -12.01 1.80
C LEU A 152 -10.77 -13.49 1.94
N GLN A 153 -9.78 -13.93 1.16
CA GLN A 153 -9.26 -15.31 1.23
C GLN A 153 -8.46 -15.54 2.52
N LEU A 154 -7.63 -14.58 2.92
CA LEU A 154 -6.83 -14.65 4.14
C LEU A 154 -7.70 -14.73 5.39
N PHE A 155 -8.78 -13.95 5.46
CA PHE A 155 -9.69 -13.88 6.60
C PHE A 155 -10.89 -14.83 6.49
N ALA A 156 -10.90 -15.73 5.51
CA ALA A 156 -11.97 -16.70 5.31
C ALA A 156 -12.02 -17.73 6.45
N ASP A 157 -10.86 -18.12 6.98
CA ASP A 157 -10.70 -19.18 7.97
C ASP A 157 -9.98 -18.67 9.23
N ALA A 158 -10.43 -19.10 10.41
CA ALA A 158 -9.79 -18.84 11.69
C ALA A 158 -8.42 -19.51 11.83
N ARG A 159 -8.07 -20.43 10.92
CA ARG A 159 -6.71 -20.96 10.73
C ARG A 159 -5.66 -19.86 10.55
N LEU A 160 -6.04 -18.62 10.28
CA LEU A 160 -5.15 -17.46 10.35
C LEU A 160 -4.30 -17.43 11.62
N PHE A 161 -4.92 -17.74 12.77
CA PHE A 161 -4.26 -17.77 14.07
C PHE A 161 -3.65 -19.14 14.33
N SER A 162 -2.49 -19.18 14.99
CA SER A 162 -1.87 -20.45 15.36
C SER A 162 -2.70 -21.17 16.44
N ALA A 163 -2.72 -22.51 16.39
CA ALA A 163 -3.46 -23.30 17.39
C ALA A 163 -2.89 -23.10 18.80
N ASP A 164 -1.57 -22.95 18.91
CA ASP A 164 -0.88 -22.68 20.16
C ASP A 164 -1.29 -21.32 20.74
N PHE A 165 -1.38 -20.28 19.89
CA PHE A 165 -1.85 -18.96 20.32
C PHE A 165 -3.27 -19.01 20.86
N ILE A 166 -4.19 -19.70 20.17
CA ILE A 166 -5.58 -19.83 20.64
C ILE A 166 -5.63 -20.58 21.98
N SER A 167 -4.82 -21.63 22.13
CA SER A 167 -4.76 -22.41 23.37
C SER A 167 -4.25 -21.58 24.55
N GLU A 168 -3.19 -20.79 24.36
CA GLU A 168 -2.65 -19.91 25.40
C GLU A 168 -3.60 -18.76 25.73
N MET A 169 -4.27 -18.18 24.72
CA MET A 169 -5.35 -17.20 24.94
C MET A 169 -6.49 -17.78 25.74
N GLN A 170 -6.85 -19.03 25.49
CA GLN A 170 -7.87 -19.70 26.26
C GLN A 170 -7.48 -19.84 27.74
N LEU A 171 -6.24 -20.26 28.02
CA LEU A 171 -5.76 -20.43 29.39
C LEU A 171 -5.70 -19.10 30.16
N ILE A 172 -5.25 -18.03 29.51
CA ILE A 172 -5.03 -16.73 30.16
C ILE A 172 -6.32 -15.94 30.31
N PHE A 173 -7.16 -15.89 29.26
CA PHE A 173 -8.31 -14.99 29.20
C PHE A 173 -9.67 -15.69 29.29
N PHE A 174 -9.77 -16.97 28.89
CA PHE A 174 -11.04 -17.67 28.75
C PHE A 174 -11.09 -18.99 29.55
N SER A 175 -10.40 -19.05 30.68
CA SER A 175 -10.13 -20.28 31.45
C SER A 175 -11.38 -21.07 31.86
N ALA A 176 -12.55 -20.43 31.89
CA ALA A 176 -13.84 -21.04 32.21
C ALA A 176 -14.53 -21.75 31.02
N ASP A 177 -14.24 -21.40 29.77
CA ASP A 177 -14.97 -21.94 28.60
C ASP A 177 -14.08 -22.05 27.35
N LYS A 178 -13.94 -23.29 26.87
CA LYS A 178 -13.10 -23.61 25.71
C LYS A 178 -13.65 -23.09 24.38
N THR A 179 -14.97 -22.87 24.31
CA THR A 179 -15.64 -22.45 23.07
C THR A 179 -15.41 -20.96 22.77
N LEU A 180 -15.27 -20.14 23.81
CA LEU A 180 -15.13 -18.68 23.67
C LEU A 180 -13.87 -18.25 22.92
N ALA A 181 -12.75 -18.94 23.11
CA ALA A 181 -11.50 -18.59 22.42
C ALA A 181 -11.57 -18.89 20.91
N ALA A 182 -12.17 -20.02 20.53
CA ALA A 182 -12.39 -20.38 19.13
C ALA A 182 -13.41 -19.44 18.47
N ASP A 183 -14.49 -19.12 19.18
CA ASP A 183 -15.50 -18.17 18.71
C ASP A 183 -14.91 -16.77 18.54
N PHE A 184 -14.04 -16.34 19.47
CA PHE A 184 -13.32 -15.07 19.36
C PHE A 184 -12.47 -15.01 18.09
N ALA A 185 -11.74 -16.07 17.75
CA ALA A 185 -10.93 -16.14 16.53
C ALA A 185 -11.79 -16.03 15.27
N VAL A 186 -12.90 -16.79 15.21
CA VAL A 186 -13.84 -16.76 14.09
C VAL A 186 -14.49 -15.38 13.94
N GLN A 187 -14.91 -14.76 15.06
CA GLN A 187 -15.51 -13.44 15.03
C GLN A 187 -14.51 -12.36 14.63
N THR A 188 -13.26 -12.46 15.08
CA THR A 188 -12.18 -11.57 14.65
C THR A 188 -12.01 -11.63 13.13
N CYS A 189 -11.93 -12.83 12.54
CA CYS A 189 -11.86 -13.00 11.09
C CYS A 189 -13.09 -12.43 10.35
N ARG A 190 -14.31 -12.59 10.90
CA ARG A 190 -15.54 -12.02 10.33
C ARG A 190 -15.51 -10.49 10.34
N VAL A 191 -15.10 -9.88 11.45
CA VAL A 191 -14.97 -8.42 11.58
C VAL A 191 -13.93 -7.88 10.59
N LEU A 192 -12.77 -8.53 10.48
CA LEU A 192 -11.73 -8.14 9.53
C LEU A 192 -12.22 -8.17 8.07
N ARG A 193 -13.05 -9.16 7.69
CA ARG A 193 -13.68 -9.20 6.36
C ARG A 193 -14.64 -8.03 6.14
N ILE A 194 -15.48 -7.71 7.12
CA ILE A 194 -16.42 -6.57 7.02
C ILE A 194 -15.63 -5.26 6.86
N ILE A 195 -14.58 -5.07 7.65
CA ILE A 195 -13.70 -3.89 7.55
C ILE A 195 -13.04 -3.81 6.18
N ALA A 196 -12.52 -4.92 5.65
CA ALA A 196 -11.90 -4.95 4.32
C ALA A 196 -12.89 -4.55 3.22
N ILE A 197 -14.12 -5.06 3.27
CA ILE A 197 -15.19 -4.70 2.32
C ILE A 197 -15.55 -3.22 2.46
N ALA A 198 -15.77 -2.74 3.67
CA ALA A 198 -16.10 -1.34 3.92
C ALA A 198 -15.00 -0.39 3.41
N GLY A 199 -13.73 -0.72 3.66
CA GLY A 199 -12.59 0.02 3.12
C GLY A 199 -12.58 0.06 1.60
N PHE A 200 -12.83 -1.07 0.94
CA PHE A 200 -12.93 -1.13 -0.52
C PHE A 200 -14.08 -0.27 -1.06
N VAL A 201 -15.25 -0.26 -0.41
CA VAL A 201 -16.37 0.59 -0.81
C VAL A 201 -15.99 2.07 -0.74
N ILE A 202 -15.35 2.50 0.35
CA ILE A 202 -14.89 3.90 0.52
C ILE A 202 -13.91 4.27 -0.60
N ASP A 203 -12.99 3.36 -0.93
CA ASP A 203 -12.02 3.58 -1.99
C ASP A 203 -12.66 3.73 -3.38
N VAL A 204 -13.64 2.87 -3.70
CA VAL A 204 -14.38 2.94 -4.95
C VAL A 204 -15.12 4.26 -5.07
N LEU A 205 -15.77 4.72 -3.99
CA LEU A 205 -16.45 6.02 -3.96
C LEU A 205 -15.46 7.17 -4.20
N THR A 206 -14.29 7.12 -3.54
CA THR A 206 -13.25 8.15 -3.68
C THR A 206 -12.68 8.20 -5.09
N LEU A 207 -12.43 7.05 -5.72
CA LEU A 207 -11.95 6.94 -7.10
C LEU A 207 -13.03 7.34 -8.11
N GLY A 208 -14.28 6.97 -7.87
CA GLY A 208 -15.43 7.37 -8.69
C GLY A 208 -15.58 8.90 -8.72
N TRP A 209 -15.51 9.54 -7.55
CA TRP A 209 -15.54 11.00 -7.46
C TRP A 209 -14.37 11.66 -8.23
N LYS A 210 -13.15 11.12 -8.10
CA LYS A 210 -11.99 11.60 -8.86
C LYS A 210 -12.19 11.46 -10.37
N THR A 211 -12.81 10.37 -10.82
CA THR A 211 -13.10 10.11 -12.24
C THR A 211 -14.06 11.14 -12.82
N ILE A 212 -15.18 11.40 -12.13
CA ILE A 212 -16.16 12.41 -12.53
C ILE A 212 -15.49 13.79 -12.65
N ARG A 213 -14.65 14.14 -11.67
CA ARG A 213 -13.93 15.42 -11.68
C ARG A 213 -12.97 15.57 -12.86
N ILE A 214 -12.27 14.49 -13.23
CA ILE A 214 -11.42 14.47 -14.45
C ILE A 214 -12.28 14.73 -15.70
N ALA A 215 -13.44 14.06 -15.80
CA ALA A 215 -14.34 14.20 -16.93
C ALA A 215 -14.88 15.64 -17.08
N MET A 216 -15.29 16.28 -15.98
CA MET A 216 -15.76 17.67 -15.98
C MET A 216 -14.67 18.65 -16.45
N ILE A 217 -13.42 18.48 -15.99
CA ILE A 217 -12.32 19.37 -16.38
C ILE A 217 -11.90 19.18 -17.84
N LYS A 218 -12.10 17.98 -18.41
CA LYS A 218 -11.88 17.75 -19.84
C LYS A 218 -12.97 18.41 -20.71
N ALA A 219 -14.22 18.44 -20.23
CA ALA A 219 -15.35 19.06 -20.92
C ALA A 219 -15.29 20.60 -20.95
N ASP A 220 -14.63 21.23 -19.97
CA ASP A 220 -14.49 22.68 -19.84
C ASP A 220 -13.33 23.30 -20.66
N LYS A 221 -12.56 22.49 -21.40
CA LYS A 221 -11.49 23.02 -22.28
C LYS A 221 -12.08 23.63 -23.54
N PRO A 222 -11.80 24.92 -23.88
CA PRO A 222 -12.29 25.52 -25.11
C PRO A 222 -11.71 24.81 -26.33
N ILE A 223 -12.58 24.52 -27.30
CA ILE A 223 -12.20 23.99 -28.62
C ILE A 223 -11.35 25.07 -29.29
N LYS A 224 -10.06 24.80 -29.49
CA LYS A 224 -9.21 25.67 -30.32
C LYS A 224 -9.69 25.51 -31.77
N PHE A 225 -10.44 26.48 -32.25
CA PHE A 225 -10.63 26.64 -33.69
C PHE A 225 -9.26 27.00 -34.28
N THR A 226 -8.67 26.07 -35.04
CA THR A 226 -7.56 26.38 -35.93
C THR A 226 -8.12 27.26 -37.05
N GLU A 227 -7.82 28.55 -37.01
CA GLU A 227 -8.00 29.42 -38.17
C GLU A 227 -7.08 28.90 -39.29
N VAL A 228 -7.69 28.61 -40.45
CA VAL A 228 -7.05 28.32 -41.74
C VAL A 228 -7.36 29.47 -42.66
#